data_AF-A0A3B9GEW9-F1
#
_entry.id   AF-A0A3B9GEW9-F1
#
_cell.length_a   1.000
_cell.length_b   1.000
_cell.length_c   1.000
_cell.angle_alpha   90.00
_cell.angle_beta   90.00
_cell.angle_gamma   90.00
#
_symmetry.space_group_name_H-M   'P 1'
#
loop_
_entity.id
_entity.type
_entity.pdbx_description
1 polymer ?
#
loop_
_entity_poly.entity_id
_entity_poly.type
_entity_poly.pdbx_seq_one_letter_code
_entity_poly.pdbx_strand_id
1 'polypeptide(L)'
;LLPFWYTVPVLSWFIGIFKRSSKRKADQRKAVKKAIDGGLEQEGSQGASKAGQANNRAPEFSQMAKKAERRFLPEGYGVDEYLQLLESRWNNILDLRAKANLREDVNSLVRDYLRGILRSMKPAGFTPERVEMMAANLAETSNLLKIRNHAALEEYIRLYMVKLLKR
;
A
#
# COMPACT_ATOMS: atom_id res chain seq x y z
N LEU A 1 27.28 24.32 35.85
CA LEU A 1 27.50 23.24 34.86
C LEU A 1 26.14 22.65 34.51
N LEU A 2 25.58 23.05 33.37
CA LEU A 2 24.26 22.58 32.92
C LEU A 2 24.42 21.35 32.01
N PRO A 3 23.55 20.33 32.14
CA PRO A 3 23.66 19.07 31.41
C PRO A 3 23.37 19.21 29.90
N PHE A 4 24.17 18.50 29.13
CA PHE A 4 24.37 18.49 27.66
C PHE A 4 23.18 18.00 26.81
N TRP A 5 21.94 18.08 27.28
CA TRP A 5 20.76 17.62 26.55
C TRP A 5 19.92 18.74 25.91
N TYR A 6 20.50 19.92 25.72
CA TYR A 6 19.81 21.05 25.08
C TYR A 6 20.69 21.79 24.05
N THR A 7 21.24 21.04 23.09
CA THR A 7 21.78 21.60 21.85
C THR A 7 21.39 20.71 20.69
N VAL A 8 20.31 21.09 20.03
CA VAL A 8 19.95 20.63 18.70
C VAL A 8 20.70 21.51 17.69
N PRO A 9 21.75 21.03 17.00
CA PRO A 9 22.20 21.70 15.79
C PRO A 9 21.19 21.37 14.68
N VAL A 10 20.53 22.42 14.20
CA VAL A 10 19.55 22.40 13.11
C VAL A 10 20.17 21.74 11.87
N LEU A 11 19.75 20.51 11.54
CA LEU A 11 20.11 19.82 10.30
C LEU A 11 19.29 20.40 9.12
N SER A 12 19.69 21.57 8.63
CA SER A 12 19.11 22.21 7.44
C SER A 12 19.84 21.82 6.15
N TRP A 13 19.90 20.53 5.80
CA TRP A 13 20.53 20.07 4.53
C TRP A 13 19.75 19.03 3.70
N PHE A 14 18.43 18.89 3.88
CA PHE A 14 17.62 17.97 3.04
C PHE A 14 16.67 18.64 2.03
N ILE A 15 16.88 19.91 1.68
CA ILE A 15 16.17 20.55 0.56
C ILE A 15 17.12 20.66 -0.64
N GLY A 16 16.91 19.80 -1.65
CA GLY A 16 17.69 19.90 -2.90
C GLY A 16 17.44 18.86 -4.00
N ILE A 17 16.58 17.86 -3.83
CA ILE A 17 16.47 16.74 -4.80
C ILE A 17 15.22 16.81 -5.72
N PHE A 18 14.34 17.81 -5.58
CA PHE A 18 13.04 17.81 -6.28
C PHE A 18 12.88 18.77 -7.48
N LYS A 19 13.95 19.42 -7.99
CA LYS A 19 13.83 20.38 -9.11
C LYS A 19 14.32 19.88 -10.47
N ARG A 20 14.79 18.64 -10.60
CA ARG A 20 15.36 18.11 -11.87
C ARG A 20 14.41 17.23 -12.70
N SER A 21 13.21 16.90 -12.21
CA SER A 21 12.24 16.08 -12.98
C SER A 21 11.35 16.88 -13.94
N SER A 22 11.19 18.20 -13.71
CA SER A 22 10.34 19.06 -14.55
C SER A 22 10.91 19.30 -15.95
N LYS A 23 12.23 19.47 -16.10
CA LYS A 23 12.86 19.67 -17.41
C LYS A 23 12.74 18.43 -18.31
N ARG A 24 12.89 17.21 -17.76
CA ARG A 24 12.71 15.96 -18.53
C ARG A 24 11.27 15.77 -19.04
N LYS A 25 10.27 16.28 -18.31
CA LYS A 25 8.85 16.18 -18.70
C LYS A 25 8.48 17.16 -19.82
N ALA A 26 9.14 18.32 -19.89
CA ALA A 26 8.98 19.28 -20.98
C ALA A 26 9.57 18.76 -22.30
N ASP A 27 10.76 18.14 -22.24
CA ASP A 27 11.41 17.57 -23.43
C ASP A 27 10.66 16.34 -23.96
N GLN A 28 10.13 15.48 -23.07
CA GLN A 28 9.28 14.35 -23.46
C GLN A 28 7.96 14.79 -24.11
N ARG A 29 7.34 15.89 -23.63
CA ARG A 29 6.12 16.43 -24.24
C ARG A 29 6.36 17.01 -25.63
N LYS A 30 7.52 17.65 -25.86
CA LYS A 30 7.92 18.14 -27.19
C LYS A 30 8.22 17.00 -28.16
N ALA A 31 8.85 15.92 -27.70
CA ALA A 31 9.11 14.73 -28.52
C ALA A 31 7.81 13.99 -28.91
N VAL A 32 6.87 13.85 -27.97
CA VAL A 32 5.57 13.20 -28.21
C VAL A 32 4.72 14.02 -29.19
N LYS A 33 4.72 15.35 -29.08
CA LYS A 33 3.99 16.21 -30.03
C LYS A 33 4.54 16.10 -31.46
N LYS A 34 5.86 15.98 -31.62
CA LYS A 34 6.52 15.78 -32.93
C LYS A 34 6.22 14.39 -33.53
N ALA A 35 5.99 13.37 -32.70
CA ALA A 35 5.61 12.04 -33.15
C ALA A 35 4.12 11.94 -33.55
N ILE A 36 3.25 12.74 -32.93
CA ILE A 36 1.81 12.77 -33.24
C ILE A 36 1.53 13.48 -34.57
N ASP A 37 2.24 14.57 -34.89
CA ASP A 37 2.02 15.31 -36.15
C ASP A 37 2.60 14.59 -37.40
N GLY A 38 3.43 13.55 -37.24
CA GLY A 38 4.11 12.85 -38.34
C GLY A 38 3.56 11.47 -38.72
N GLY A 39 2.47 11.00 -38.09
CA GLY A 39 2.07 9.59 -38.14
C GLY A 39 0.62 9.33 -38.54
N LEU A 40 0.05 10.14 -39.44
CA LEU A 40 -1.31 9.95 -39.96
C LEU A 40 -1.31 9.26 -41.34
N GLU A 41 -0.70 8.09 -41.48
CA GLU A 41 -1.05 7.13 -42.54
C GLU A 41 -0.74 5.69 -42.09
N GLN A 42 -1.79 4.95 -41.70
CA GLN A 42 -2.09 3.55 -42.02
C GLN A 42 -2.91 2.86 -40.92
N GLU A 43 -4.18 2.63 -41.23
CA GLU A 43 -5.05 1.66 -40.58
C GLU A 43 -4.59 0.23 -40.90
N GLY A 44 -4.77 -0.70 -39.94
CA GLY A 44 -4.68 -2.12 -40.27
C GLY A 44 -4.44 -3.10 -39.11
N SER A 45 -5.46 -3.29 -38.28
CA SER A 45 -5.80 -4.56 -37.62
C SER A 45 -4.87 -5.24 -36.60
N GLN A 46 -5.30 -5.10 -35.35
CA GLN A 46 -5.55 -6.19 -34.38
C GLN A 46 -4.34 -7.01 -33.91
N GLY A 47 -3.86 -6.66 -32.70
CA GLY A 47 -2.97 -7.57 -31.97
C GLY A 47 -2.31 -7.06 -30.69
N ALA A 48 -2.69 -5.92 -30.11
CA ALA A 48 -2.08 -5.51 -28.83
C ALA A 48 -2.88 -4.42 -28.11
N SER A 49 -3.71 -4.79 -27.12
CA SER A 49 -4.08 -3.87 -26.02
C SER A 49 -4.86 -4.57 -24.90
N LYS A 50 -4.21 -5.50 -24.18
CA LYS A 50 -4.58 -5.87 -22.80
C LYS A 50 -3.50 -5.50 -21.78
N ALA A 51 -2.72 -4.46 -22.07
CA ALA A 51 -1.74 -3.90 -21.15
C ALA A 51 -1.89 -2.37 -21.17
N GLY A 52 -2.91 -1.84 -20.48
CA GLY A 52 -3.12 -0.39 -20.49
C GLY A 52 -4.31 0.17 -19.73
N GLN A 53 -5.26 -0.65 -19.25
CA GLN A 53 -6.29 -0.17 -18.31
C GLN A 53 -5.71 -0.11 -16.90
N ALA A 54 -4.78 0.83 -16.70
CA ALA A 54 -4.30 1.21 -15.38
C ALA A 54 -5.46 1.87 -14.60
N ASN A 55 -6.20 1.02 -13.90
CA ASN A 55 -6.91 1.30 -12.65
C ASN A 55 -7.77 2.57 -12.54
N ASN A 56 -8.72 2.76 -13.46
CA ASN A 56 -9.78 3.77 -13.31
C ASN A 56 -10.70 3.53 -12.09
N ARG A 57 -10.54 2.39 -11.41
CA ARG A 57 -11.36 1.90 -10.28
C ARG A 57 -10.74 2.17 -8.91
N ALA A 58 -9.49 2.63 -8.86
CA ALA A 58 -8.81 3.02 -7.62
C ALA A 58 -9.64 3.94 -6.70
N PRO A 59 -10.30 5.01 -7.21
CA PRO A 59 -11.11 5.87 -6.34
C PRO A 59 -12.33 5.15 -5.75
N GLU A 60 -12.94 4.21 -6.48
CA GLU A 60 -14.08 3.42 -5.99
C GLU A 60 -13.63 2.47 -4.87
N PHE A 61 -12.49 1.80 -5.04
CA PHE A 61 -11.90 0.98 -3.98
C PHE A 61 -11.54 1.80 -2.74
N SER A 62 -11.00 3.02 -2.91
CA SER A 62 -10.69 3.91 -1.79
C SER A 62 -11.95 4.30 -1.00
N GLN A 63 -13.09 4.55 -1.68
CA GLN A 63 -14.36 4.83 -0.99
C GLN A 63 -14.84 3.62 -0.19
N MET A 64 -14.75 2.42 -0.75
CA MET A 64 -15.13 1.19 -0.05
C MET A 64 -14.20 0.90 1.13
N ALA A 65 -12.90 1.15 0.98
CA ALA A 65 -11.92 1.05 2.05
C ALA A 65 -12.23 2.01 3.21
N LYS A 66 -12.62 3.26 2.93
CA LYS A 66 -13.04 4.21 3.98
C LYS A 66 -14.28 3.74 4.76
N LYS A 67 -15.20 3.02 4.10
CA LYS A 67 -16.36 2.42 4.79
C LYS A 67 -15.92 1.27 5.71
N ALA A 68 -15.02 0.41 5.23
CA ALA A 68 -14.47 -0.69 6.01
C ALA A 68 -13.60 -0.22 7.19
N GLU A 69 -12.82 0.85 7.01
CA GLU A 69 -11.99 1.48 8.06
C GLU A 69 -12.81 1.80 9.32
N ARG A 70 -13.99 2.41 9.14
CA ARG A 70 -14.88 2.77 10.26
C ARG A 70 -15.36 1.57 11.08
N ARG A 71 -15.37 0.38 10.49
CA ARG A 71 -15.80 -0.85 11.17
C ARG A 71 -14.64 -1.48 11.95
N PHE A 72 -13.43 -1.39 11.43
CA PHE A 72 -12.26 -2.08 11.98
C PHE A 72 -11.44 -1.23 12.93
N LEU A 73 -11.53 0.09 12.83
CA LEU A 73 -10.78 0.99 13.68
C LEU A 73 -11.57 1.25 14.97
N PRO A 74 -11.02 0.91 16.15
CA PRO A 74 -11.66 1.29 17.42
C PRO A 74 -11.64 2.80 17.61
N GLU A 75 -12.60 3.30 18.40
CA GLU A 75 -12.72 4.73 18.70
C GLU A 75 -11.44 5.25 19.39
N GLY A 76 -10.99 6.44 18.97
CA GLY A 76 -9.84 7.12 19.55
C GLY A 76 -8.47 6.73 18.97
N TYR A 77 -8.39 5.73 18.09
CA TYR A 77 -7.13 5.32 17.45
C TYR A 77 -6.99 5.85 16.01
N GLY A 78 -5.75 6.16 15.61
CA GLY A 78 -5.39 6.29 14.20
C GLY A 78 -5.09 4.95 13.54
N VAL A 79 -5.25 4.82 12.21
CA VAL A 79 -4.95 3.57 11.47
C VAL A 79 -3.50 3.12 11.68
N ASP A 80 -2.54 4.05 11.57
CA ASP A 80 -1.12 3.73 11.71
C ASP A 80 -0.75 3.35 13.15
N GLU A 81 -1.35 4.03 14.12
CA GLU A 81 -1.18 3.75 15.55
C GLU A 81 -1.73 2.38 15.92
N TYR A 82 -2.94 2.05 15.46
CA TYR A 82 -3.55 0.76 15.73
C TYR A 82 -2.81 -0.38 15.04
N LEU A 83 -2.29 -0.17 13.82
CA LEU A 83 -1.42 -1.13 13.15
C LEU A 83 -0.13 -1.39 13.95
N GLN A 84 0.49 -0.36 14.53
CA GLN A 84 1.68 -0.54 15.39
C GLN A 84 1.35 -1.31 16.67
N LEU A 85 0.19 -1.02 17.28
CA LEU A 85 -0.29 -1.77 18.44
C LEU A 85 -0.48 -3.25 18.10
N LEU A 86 -1.15 -3.56 16.99
CA LEU A 86 -1.34 -4.94 16.54
C LEU A 86 -0.01 -5.62 16.20
N GLU A 87 0.90 -4.91 15.51
CA GLU A 87 2.26 -5.38 15.22
C GLU A 87 2.98 -5.80 16.50
N SER A 88 2.89 -4.99 17.56
CA SER A 88 3.53 -5.31 18.85
C SER A 88 2.95 -6.56 19.52
N ARG A 89 1.68 -6.89 19.26
CA ARG A 89 0.98 -8.05 19.85
C ARG A 89 1.32 -9.36 19.14
N TRP A 90 1.41 -9.34 17.80
CA TRP A 90 1.70 -10.55 17.03
C TRP A 90 3.20 -10.76 16.79
N ASN A 91 3.98 -9.69 16.67
CA ASN A 91 5.42 -9.74 16.44
C ASN A 91 6.20 -9.51 17.74
N ASN A 92 6.39 -10.60 18.48
CA ASN A 92 7.08 -10.64 19.78
C ASN A 92 8.61 -10.82 19.65
N ILE A 93 9.18 -10.69 18.45
CA ILE A 93 10.62 -10.82 18.22
C ILE A 93 11.33 -9.63 18.90
N LEU A 94 12.38 -9.95 19.67
CA LEU A 94 13.20 -8.94 20.38
C LEU A 94 14.25 -8.30 19.47
N ASP A 95 14.85 -9.09 18.58
CA ASP A 95 15.80 -8.56 17.60
C ASP A 95 15.10 -7.62 16.62
N LEU A 96 15.50 -6.35 16.61
CA LEU A 96 14.84 -5.30 15.83
C LEU A 96 14.91 -5.57 14.33
N ARG A 97 16.00 -6.18 13.86
CA ARG A 97 16.18 -6.49 12.44
C ARG A 97 15.25 -7.62 12.00
N ALA A 98 15.24 -8.73 12.74
CA ALA A 98 14.34 -9.84 12.49
C ALA A 98 12.88 -9.42 12.63
N LYS A 99 12.55 -8.57 13.61
CA LYS A 99 11.22 -7.99 13.78
C LYS A 99 10.78 -7.21 12.53
N ALA A 100 11.64 -6.32 12.03
CA ALA A 100 11.37 -5.51 10.84
C ALA A 100 11.26 -6.35 9.57
N ASN A 101 12.10 -7.38 9.42
CA ASN A 101 12.04 -8.31 8.29
C ASN A 101 10.72 -9.06 8.27
N LEU A 102 10.32 -9.66 9.40
CA LEU A 102 9.05 -10.38 9.50
C LEU A 102 7.85 -9.48 9.17
N ARG A 103 7.87 -8.23 9.64
CA ARG A 103 6.84 -7.25 9.28
C ARG A 103 6.80 -6.99 7.78
N GLU A 104 7.95 -6.78 7.15
CA GLU A 104 8.00 -6.54 5.71
C GLU A 104 7.58 -7.76 4.89
N ASP A 105 7.93 -8.96 5.34
CA ASP A 105 7.51 -10.22 4.71
C ASP A 105 5.99 -10.37 4.75
N VAL A 106 5.38 -10.14 5.92
CA VAL A 106 3.91 -10.14 6.08
C VAL A 106 3.28 -9.05 5.20
N ASN A 107 3.80 -7.83 5.22
CA ASN A 107 3.28 -6.73 4.40
C ASN A 107 3.37 -7.03 2.89
N SER A 108 4.46 -7.65 2.44
CA SER A 108 4.66 -8.07 1.05
C SER A 108 3.66 -9.13 0.66
N LEU A 109 3.49 -10.16 1.51
CA LEU A 109 2.50 -11.21 1.32
C LEU A 109 1.08 -10.63 1.18
N VAL A 110 0.69 -9.71 2.05
CA VAL A 110 -0.64 -9.07 1.98
C VAL A 110 -0.78 -8.25 0.69
N ARG A 111 0.24 -7.47 0.30
CA ARG A 111 0.21 -6.67 -0.94
C ARG A 111 0.04 -7.56 -2.17
N ASP A 112 0.75 -8.66 -2.24
CA ASP A 112 0.72 -9.56 -3.40
C ASP A 112 -0.59 -10.33 -3.48
N TYR A 113 -1.07 -10.86 -2.34
CA TYR A 113 -2.38 -11.48 -2.22
C TYR A 113 -3.50 -10.53 -2.67
N LEU A 114 -3.52 -9.32 -2.11
CA LEU A 114 -4.52 -8.32 -2.43
C LEU A 114 -4.46 -7.90 -3.91
N ARG A 115 -3.25 -7.70 -4.47
CA ARG A 115 -3.09 -7.39 -5.90
C ARG A 115 -3.67 -8.48 -6.79
N GLY A 116 -3.51 -9.75 -6.43
CA GLY A 116 -4.10 -10.88 -7.15
C GLY A 116 -5.63 -10.81 -7.18
N ILE A 117 -6.24 -10.54 -6.03
CA ILE A 117 -7.70 -10.46 -5.89
C ILE A 117 -8.29 -9.24 -6.62
N LEU A 118 -7.68 -8.07 -6.45
CA LEU A 118 -8.17 -6.82 -7.05
C LEU A 118 -8.17 -6.85 -8.59
N ARG A 119 -7.35 -7.70 -9.22
CA ARG A 119 -7.33 -7.86 -10.68
C ARG A 119 -8.66 -8.38 -11.23
N SER A 120 -9.35 -9.26 -10.51
CA SER A 120 -10.61 -9.86 -10.93
C SER A 120 -11.83 -9.32 -10.18
N MET A 121 -11.63 -8.72 -9.00
CA MET A 121 -12.69 -8.19 -8.16
C MET A 121 -13.25 -6.84 -8.68
N LYS A 122 -14.58 -6.68 -8.57
CA LYS A 122 -15.26 -5.38 -8.74
C LYS A 122 -15.20 -4.57 -7.44
N PRO A 123 -15.11 -3.22 -7.48
CA PRO A 123 -15.06 -2.39 -6.28
C PRO A 123 -16.19 -2.63 -5.28
N ALA A 124 -17.42 -2.85 -5.76
CA ALA A 124 -18.58 -3.19 -4.93
C ALA A 124 -18.40 -4.48 -4.10
N GLY A 125 -17.52 -5.38 -4.52
CA GLY A 125 -17.20 -6.61 -3.80
C GLY A 125 -16.22 -6.41 -2.64
N PHE A 126 -15.61 -5.22 -2.49
CA PHE A 126 -14.76 -4.90 -1.35
C PHE A 126 -15.62 -4.42 -0.17
N THR A 127 -16.32 -5.35 0.48
CA THR A 127 -17.12 -5.08 1.69
C THR A 127 -16.33 -5.43 2.95
N PRO A 128 -16.68 -4.87 4.13
CA PRO A 128 -16.01 -5.22 5.38
C PRO A 128 -15.95 -6.73 5.60
N GLU A 129 -17.06 -7.44 5.42
CA GLU A 129 -17.18 -8.89 5.60
C GLU A 129 -16.25 -9.66 4.65
N ARG A 130 -16.10 -9.16 3.41
CA ARG A 130 -15.15 -9.72 2.45
C ARG A 130 -13.72 -9.54 2.92
N VAL A 131 -13.38 -8.38 3.48
CA VAL A 131 -12.03 -8.12 4.02
C VAL A 131 -11.75 -9.02 5.21
N GLU A 132 -12.72 -9.23 6.10
CA GLU A 132 -12.60 -10.18 7.23
C GLU A 132 -12.28 -11.59 6.71
N MET A 133 -13.06 -12.09 5.76
CA MET A 133 -12.82 -13.41 5.17
C MET A 133 -11.47 -13.49 4.44
N MET A 134 -11.08 -12.45 3.71
CA MET A 134 -9.78 -12.38 3.05
C MET A 134 -8.61 -12.39 4.05
N ALA A 135 -8.76 -11.68 5.16
CA ALA A 135 -7.76 -11.64 6.22
C ALA A 135 -7.64 -13.00 6.94
N ALA A 136 -8.78 -13.61 7.30
CA ALA A 136 -8.83 -14.94 7.91
C ALA A 136 -8.16 -16.00 7.02
N ASN A 137 -8.58 -16.09 5.75
CA ASN A 137 -8.00 -17.04 4.79
C ASN A 137 -6.49 -16.85 4.62
N LEU A 138 -6.01 -15.60 4.61
CA LEU A 138 -4.59 -15.33 4.50
C LEU A 138 -3.84 -15.74 5.78
N ALA A 139 -4.39 -15.41 6.95
CA ALA A 139 -3.80 -15.75 8.24
C ALA A 139 -3.73 -17.27 8.47
N GLU A 140 -4.65 -18.05 7.89
CA GLU A 140 -4.64 -19.53 7.97
C GLU A 140 -3.58 -20.21 7.10
N THR A 141 -2.82 -19.45 6.29
CA THR A 141 -1.73 -20.04 5.50
C THR A 141 -0.64 -20.63 6.40
N SER A 142 -0.06 -21.77 5.98
CA SER A 142 0.91 -22.54 6.77
C SER A 142 2.11 -21.73 7.28
N ASN A 143 2.51 -20.68 6.56
CA ASN A 143 3.58 -19.77 6.95
C ASN A 143 3.19 -18.87 8.13
N LEU A 144 1.93 -18.42 8.17
CA LEU A 144 1.42 -17.50 9.19
C LEU A 144 0.86 -18.21 10.43
N LEU A 145 0.45 -19.48 10.31
CA LEU A 145 0.01 -20.31 11.44
C LEU A 145 1.08 -20.48 12.54
N LYS A 146 2.36 -20.29 12.20
CA LYS A 146 3.47 -20.35 13.16
C LYS A 146 3.53 -19.14 14.09
N ILE A 147 2.81 -18.06 13.77
CA ILE A 147 2.78 -16.84 14.57
C ILE A 147 1.83 -17.05 15.76
N ARG A 148 2.35 -16.83 16.97
CA ARG A 148 1.68 -17.21 18.22
C ARG A 148 0.35 -16.50 18.46
N ASN A 149 0.28 -15.20 18.22
CA ASN A 149 -0.94 -14.41 18.39
C ASN A 149 -1.62 -14.22 17.03
N HIS A 150 -2.34 -15.25 16.62
CA HIS A 150 -3.00 -15.32 15.33
C HIS A 150 -4.15 -14.31 15.19
N ALA A 151 -4.93 -14.11 16.26
CA ALA A 151 -6.01 -13.12 16.27
C ALA A 151 -5.52 -11.69 15.98
N ALA A 152 -4.43 -11.26 16.64
CA ALA A 152 -3.85 -9.94 16.38
C ALA A 152 -3.23 -9.82 14.97
N LEU A 153 -2.73 -10.92 14.41
CA LEU A 153 -2.23 -10.95 13.04
C LEU A 153 -3.37 -10.82 12.02
N GLU A 154 -4.48 -11.53 12.23
CA GLU A 154 -5.65 -11.43 11.36
C GLU A 154 -6.21 -10.01 11.35
N GLU A 155 -6.36 -9.40 12.52
CA GLU A 155 -6.81 -8.02 12.67
C GLU A 155 -5.84 -7.04 12.02
N TYR A 156 -4.53 -7.27 12.16
CA TYR A 156 -3.48 -6.49 11.49
C TYR A 156 -3.62 -6.57 9.97
N ILE A 157 -3.76 -7.78 9.41
CA ILE A 157 -3.91 -8.02 7.98
C ILE A 157 -5.15 -7.29 7.45
N ARG A 158 -6.28 -7.42 8.15
CA ARG A 158 -7.56 -6.80 7.80
C ARG A 158 -7.43 -5.28 7.68
N LEU A 159 -6.86 -4.63 8.71
CA LEU A 159 -6.66 -3.19 8.69
C LEU A 159 -5.59 -2.75 7.66
N TYR A 160 -4.55 -3.56 7.46
CA TYR A 160 -3.51 -3.26 6.48
C TYR A 160 -4.04 -3.32 5.03
N MET A 161 -4.92 -4.26 4.70
CA MET A 161 -5.61 -4.30 3.40
C MET A 161 -6.39 -3.01 3.13
N VAL A 162 -7.11 -2.52 4.15
CA VAL A 162 -7.86 -1.25 4.06
C VAL A 162 -6.92 -0.07 3.84
N LYS A 163 -5.80 -0.02 4.57
CA LYS A 163 -4.76 1.02 4.40
C LYS A 163 -4.20 1.05 2.98
N LEU A 164 -3.97 -0.11 2.36
CA LEU A 164 -3.45 -0.21 0.99
C LEU A 164 -4.39 0.40 -0.06
N LEU A 165 -5.69 0.25 0.13
CA LEU A 165 -6.70 0.73 -0.84
C LEU A 165 -7.11 2.18 -0.66
N LYS A 166 -6.92 2.74 0.53
CA LYS A 166 -7.21 4.15 0.82
C LYS A 166 -6.23 5.11 0.13
N ARG A 167 -5.00 4.63 -0.14
CA ARG A 167 -3.84 5.43 -0.57
C ARG A 167 -3.93 5.93 -2.01
#